data_AF-A0A842URY3-F1
#
_entry.id   AF-A0A842URY3-F1
#
_cell.length_a   1.000
_cell.length_b   1.000
_cell.length_c   1.000
_cell.angle_alpha   90.00
_cell.angle_beta   90.00
_cell.angle_gamma   90.00
#
_symmetry.space_group_name_H-M   'P 1'
#
loop_
_entity.id
_entity.type
_entity.pdbx_description
1 polymer ?
#
loop_
_entity_poly.entity_id
_entity_poly.type
_entity_poly.pdbx_seq_one_letter_code
_entity_poly.pdbx_strand_id
1 'polypeptide(L)'
;MKKEVIVISLGGSVIIPDKINLKFLENFKKTIIKNTKKYSFVIVCGGGQTARNYINGIPDIKNKKLYQTLLGIASTRLNGKFLTYFFQQYNIGIPKNMRDIEN
;
A
#
# COMPACT_ATOMS: atom_id res chain seq x y z
N MET A 1 -10.65 26.41 3.62
CA MET A 1 -10.85 26.02 2.21
C MET A 1 -10.83 24.51 2.09
N LYS A 2 -11.78 23.93 1.34
CA LYS A 2 -11.83 22.48 1.06
C LYS A 2 -10.65 22.12 0.14
N LYS A 3 -9.79 21.19 0.55
CA LYS A 3 -8.69 20.70 -0.28
C LYS A 3 -9.24 19.74 -1.34
N GLU A 4 -8.68 19.81 -2.54
CA GLU A 4 -8.96 18.83 -3.60
C GLU A 4 -8.34 17.48 -3.21
N VAL A 5 -9.08 16.39 -3.42
CA VAL A 5 -8.65 15.03 -3.07
C VAL A 5 -7.98 14.39 -4.29
N ILE A 6 -6.73 13.98 -4.13
CA ILE A 6 -5.98 13.26 -5.15
C ILE A 6 -5.81 11.81 -4.70
N VAL A 7 -6.32 10.88 -5.50
CA VAL A 7 -6.16 9.44 -5.29
C VAL A 7 -5.00 8.93 -6.14
N ILE A 8 -4.01 8.30 -5.53
CA ILE A 8 -2.82 7.77 -6.18
C ILE A 8 -2.80 6.26 -6.03
N SER A 9 -2.84 5.54 -7.15
CA SER A 9 -2.56 4.10 -7.17
C SER A 9 -1.05 3.88 -7.24
N LEU A 10 -0.45 3.49 -6.14
CA LEU A 10 0.97 3.19 -6.04
C LEU A 10 1.22 1.70 -6.23
N GLY A 11 1.76 1.34 -7.39
CA GLY A 11 2.08 -0.05 -7.72
C GLY A 11 3.04 -0.67 -6.71
N GLY A 12 2.69 -1.85 -6.20
CA GLY A 12 3.53 -2.54 -5.20
C GLY A 12 4.91 -2.92 -5.72
N SER A 13 5.06 -3.12 -7.03
CA SER A 13 6.37 -3.35 -7.66
C SER A 13 7.26 -2.11 -7.67
N VAL A 14 6.69 -0.92 -7.48
CA VAL A 14 7.46 0.32 -7.31
C VAL A 14 7.92 0.45 -5.85
N ILE A 15 7.09 0.03 -4.90
CA ILE A 15 7.42 -0.02 -3.46
C ILE A 15 8.52 -1.06 -3.22
N ILE A 16 8.31 -2.28 -3.71
CA ILE A 16 9.20 -3.43 -3.53
C ILE A 16 9.32 -4.23 -4.85
N PRO A 17 10.22 -3.82 -5.76
CA PRO A 17 10.54 -4.59 -6.96
C PRO A 17 11.22 -5.92 -6.63
N ASP A 18 12.18 -5.89 -5.70
CA ASP A 18 12.90 -7.03 -5.13
C ASP A 18 13.16 -6.73 -3.65
N LYS A 19 13.90 -5.65 -3.39
CA LYS A 19 14.03 -4.99 -2.09
C LYS A 19 13.23 -3.69 -2.05
N ILE A 20 12.98 -3.16 -0.85
CA ILE A 20 12.28 -1.88 -0.67
C ILE A 20 13.05 -0.78 -1.42
N ASN A 21 12.35 -0.08 -2.33
CA ASN A 21 12.95 0.98 -3.13
C ASN A 21 12.95 2.32 -2.35
N LEU A 22 13.85 2.43 -1.37
CA LEU A 22 13.93 3.62 -0.49
C LEU A 22 14.12 4.92 -1.26
N LYS A 23 14.97 4.92 -2.31
CA LYS A 23 15.23 6.10 -3.13
C LYS A 23 13.95 6.66 -3.76
N PHE A 24 13.13 5.79 -4.34
CA PHE A 24 11.83 6.21 -4.88
C PHE A 24 10.91 6.71 -3.77
N LEU A 25 10.78 5.97 -2.68
CA LEU A 25 9.84 6.27 -1.60
C LEU A 25 10.16 7.59 -0.90
N GLU A 26 11.43 7.92 -0.69
CA GLU A 26 11.85 9.21 -0.14
C GLU A 26 11.46 10.37 -1.05
N ASN A 27 11.72 10.24 -2.36
CA ASN A 27 11.35 11.26 -3.33
C ASN A 27 9.83 11.41 -3.42
N PHE A 28 9.11 10.29 -3.41
CA PHE A 28 7.65 10.28 -3.37
C PHE A 28 7.13 10.98 -2.11
N LYS A 29 7.64 10.65 -0.93
CA LYS A 29 7.30 11.31 0.35
C LYS A 29 7.55 12.81 0.30
N LYS A 30 8.71 13.25 -0.19
CA LYS A 30 9.03 14.68 -0.36
C LYS A 30 8.00 15.39 -1.25
N THR A 31 7.64 14.78 -2.37
CA THR A 31 6.63 15.33 -3.30
C THR A 31 5.25 15.43 -2.67
N ILE A 32 4.79 14.39 -1.97
CA ILE A 32 3.49 14.39 -1.30
C ILE A 32 3.45 15.47 -0.22
N ILE A 33 4.43 15.48 0.70
CA ILE A 33 4.50 16.43 1.82
C ILE A 33 4.46 17.87 1.32
N LYS A 34 5.25 18.20 0.29
CA LYS A 34 5.30 19.55 -0.33
C LYS A 34 3.92 20.04 -0.79
N ASN A 35 3.04 19.12 -1.18
CA ASN A 35 1.74 19.42 -1.80
C ASN A 35 0.55 19.28 -0.83
N THR A 36 0.75 18.79 0.40
CA THR A 36 -0.33 18.57 1.38
C THR A 36 -1.05 19.84 1.83
N LYS A 37 -0.44 21.02 1.66
CA LYS A 37 -1.11 22.31 1.94
C LYS A 37 -2.27 22.57 0.97
N LYS A 38 -2.14 22.15 -0.29
CA LYS A 38 -3.11 22.37 -1.36
C LYS A 38 -4.05 21.18 -1.57
N TYR A 39 -3.54 19.97 -1.39
CA TYR A 39 -4.24 18.73 -1.71
C TYR A 39 -4.34 17.79 -0.50
N SER A 40 -5.39 16.99 -0.47
CA SER A 40 -5.50 15.81 0.40
C SER A 40 -5.19 14.57 -0.43
N PHE A 41 -4.29 13.70 0.04
CA PHE A 41 -3.86 12.52 -0.71
C PHE A 41 -4.43 11.25 -0.12
N VAL A 42 -4.95 10.38 -1.00
CA VAL A 42 -5.29 8.99 -0.70
C VAL A 42 -4.36 8.10 -1.52
N ILE A 43 -3.58 7.25 -0.85
CA ILE A 43 -2.60 6.38 -1.51
C ILE A 43 -3.07 4.93 -1.40
N VAL A 44 -3.29 4.29 -2.55
CA VAL A 44 -3.70 2.89 -2.65
C VAL A 44 -2.49 2.06 -3.04
N CYS A 45 -2.12 1.07 -2.22
CA CYS A 45 -0.91 0.27 -2.42
C CYS A 45 -1.20 -1.04 -3.14
N GLY A 46 -0.38 -1.40 -4.13
CA GLY A 46 -0.36 -2.75 -4.71
C GLY A 46 0.47 -3.75 -3.90
N GLY A 47 0.43 -5.03 -4.30
CA GLY A 47 1.08 -6.14 -3.56
C GLY A 47 2.55 -6.38 -3.89
N GLY A 48 2.99 -6.02 -5.09
CA GLY A 48 4.41 -6.06 -5.49
C GLY A 48 5.05 -7.45 -5.48
N GLN A 49 6.38 -7.48 -5.33
CA GLN A 49 7.12 -8.74 -5.30
C GLN A 49 6.78 -9.59 -4.08
N THR A 50 6.52 -8.95 -2.92
CA THR A 50 6.04 -9.63 -1.71
C THR A 50 4.82 -10.49 -1.99
N ALA A 51 3.80 -9.94 -2.64
CA ALA A 51 2.60 -10.70 -3.01
C ALA A 51 2.93 -11.86 -3.94
N ARG A 52 3.74 -11.63 -4.98
CA ARG A 52 4.11 -12.67 -5.95
C ARG A 52 4.88 -13.82 -5.29
N ASN A 53 5.82 -13.52 -4.39
CA ASN A 53 6.59 -14.51 -3.65
C ASN A 53 5.67 -15.42 -2.83
N TYR A 54 4.75 -14.83 -2.05
CA TYR A 54 3.80 -15.61 -1.25
C TYR A 54 2.79 -16.39 -2.11
N ILE A 55 2.23 -15.77 -3.16
CA ILE A 55 1.27 -16.41 -4.08
C ILE A 55 1.90 -17.63 -4.77
N ASN A 56 3.13 -17.48 -5.25
CA ASN A 56 3.84 -18.53 -5.98
C ASN A 56 4.34 -19.64 -5.03
N GLY A 57 4.62 -19.30 -3.78
CA GLY A 57 5.05 -20.26 -2.76
C GLY A 57 3.94 -21.19 -2.23
N ILE A 58 2.67 -20.96 -2.58
CA ILE A 58 1.59 -21.85 -2.16
C ILE A 58 1.64 -23.17 -2.95
N PRO A 59 1.76 -24.33 -2.26
CA PRO A 59 1.78 -25.63 -2.92
C PRO A 59 0.44 -25.97 -3.55
N ASP A 60 0.38 -27.06 -4.31
CA ASP A 60 -0.88 -27.52 -4.90
C ASP A 60 -1.76 -28.20 -3.84
N ILE A 61 -2.69 -27.44 -3.29
CA ILE A 61 -3.58 -27.84 -2.19
C ILE A 61 -5.02 -27.44 -2.49
N LYS A 62 -5.97 -28.09 -1.81
CA LYS A 62 -7.38 -27.68 -1.84
C LYS A 62 -7.48 -26.19 -1.47
N ASN A 63 -8.29 -25.43 -2.22
CA ASN A 63 -8.48 -23.99 -2.05
C ASN A 63 -7.23 -23.12 -2.36
N LYS A 64 -6.22 -23.63 -3.07
CA LYS A 64 -5.03 -22.86 -3.49
C LYS A 64 -5.35 -21.45 -3.97
N LYS A 65 -6.30 -21.30 -4.89
CA LYS A 65 -6.66 -19.99 -5.47
C LYS A 65 -7.18 -19.01 -4.41
N LEU A 66 -7.97 -19.48 -3.45
CA LEU A 66 -8.47 -18.66 -2.36
C LEU A 66 -7.30 -18.17 -1.50
N TYR A 67 -6.40 -19.07 -1.09
CA TYR A 67 -5.25 -18.70 -0.26
C TYR A 67 -4.30 -17.74 -0.98
N GLN A 68 -4.06 -17.93 -2.28
CA GLN A 68 -3.31 -16.98 -3.10
C GLN A 68 -3.94 -15.59 -3.10
N THR A 69 -5.27 -15.49 -3.29
CA THR A 69 -5.98 -14.20 -3.23
C THR A 69 -5.86 -13.54 -1.87
N LEU A 70 -6.05 -14.30 -0.79
CA LEU A 70 -5.92 -13.78 0.58
C LEU A 70 -4.51 -13.28 0.88
N LEU A 71 -3.47 -13.98 0.43
CA LEU A 71 -2.07 -13.56 0.55
C LEU A 71 -1.76 -12.31 -0.27
N GLY A 72 -2.33 -12.20 -1.48
CA GLY A 72 -2.26 -11.00 -2.29
C GLY A 72 -2.83 -9.78 -1.56
N ILE A 73 -4.04 -9.90 -0.99
CA ILE A 73 -4.70 -8.85 -0.20
C ILE A 73 -3.90 -8.54 1.08
N ALA A 74 -3.39 -9.56 1.77
CA ALA A 74 -2.56 -9.36 2.96
C ALA A 74 -1.30 -8.55 2.62
N SER A 75 -0.68 -8.82 1.47
CA SER A 75 0.51 -8.11 1.00
C SER A 75 0.21 -6.65 0.63
N THR A 76 -0.95 -6.34 0.03
CA THR A 76 -1.33 -4.93 -0.23
C THR A 76 -1.50 -4.15 1.07
N ARG A 77 -2.14 -4.78 2.07
CA ARG A 77 -2.30 -4.19 3.42
C ARG A 77 -0.97 -4.01 4.15
N LEU A 78 -0.06 -4.97 4.02
CA LEU A 78 1.29 -4.87 4.58
C LEU A 78 2.04 -3.67 3.96
N ASN A 79 2.00 -3.52 2.65
CA ASN A 79 2.62 -2.37 1.96
C ASN A 79 1.98 -1.05 2.38
N GLY A 80 0.64 -1.01 2.51
CA GLY A 80 -0.06 0.16 3.06
C GLY A 80 0.41 0.51 4.46
N LYS A 81 0.50 -0.48 5.35
CA LYS A 81 0.97 -0.30 6.73
C LYS A 81 2.41 0.17 6.80
N PHE A 82 3.27 -0.40 5.97
CA PHE A 82 4.65 0.04 5.82
C PHE A 82 4.72 1.51 5.40
N LEU A 83 3.93 1.94 4.40
CA LEU A 83 3.90 3.35 4.02
C LEU A 83 3.38 4.25 5.14
N THR A 84 2.35 3.85 5.87
CA THR A 84 1.87 4.61 7.04
C THR A 84 3.03 4.90 8.02
N TYR A 85 3.85 3.90 8.33
CA TYR A 85 5.02 4.08 9.19
C TYR A 85 6.12 4.91 8.53
N PHE A 86 6.36 4.70 7.24
CA PHE A 86 7.32 5.48 6.46
C PHE A 86 6.96 6.98 6.42
N PHE A 87 5.67 7.29 6.38
CA PHE A 87 5.12 8.65 6.49
C PHE A 87 4.98 9.15 7.94
N GLN A 88 5.36 8.35 8.94
CA GLN A 88 5.27 8.67 10.37
C GLN A 88 3.82 8.92 10.85
N GLN A 89 2.84 8.28 10.22
CA GLN A 89 1.42 8.41 10.52
C GLN A 89 0.93 7.26 11.41
N TYR A 90 1.59 7.05 12.56
CA TYR A 90 1.47 5.83 13.37
C TYR A 90 0.05 5.49 13.86
N ASN A 91 -0.84 6.48 13.93
CA ASN A 91 -2.21 6.33 14.42
C ASN A 91 -3.21 5.89 13.34
N ILE A 92 -2.79 5.76 12.08
CA ILE A 92 -3.68 5.37 10.98
C ILE A 92 -3.70 3.85 10.87
N GLY A 93 -4.82 3.23 11.26
CA GLY A 93 -5.09 1.84 10.96
C GLY A 93 -5.26 1.61 9.46
N ILE A 94 -4.88 0.43 8.96
CA ILE A 94 -5.20 0.05 7.58
C ILE A 94 -6.65 -0.44 7.56
N PRO A 95 -7.55 0.21 6.80
CA PRO A 95 -8.94 -0.18 6.73
C PRO A 95 -9.06 -1.61 6.20
N LYS A 96 -9.89 -2.41 6.84
CA LYS A 96 -10.18 -3.80 6.44
C LYS A 96 -11.38 -3.85 5.51
N ASN A 97 -12.27 -2.87 5.61
CA ASN A 97 -13.47 -2.72 4.82
C ASN A 97 -13.75 -1.22 4.54
N MET A 98 -14.78 -0.94 3.74
CA MET A 98 -15.13 0.44 3.34
C MET A 98 -15.67 1.29 4.49
N ARG A 99 -16.28 0.67 5.52
CA ARG A 99 -16.82 1.37 6.70
C ARG A 99 -15.71 1.90 7.58
N ASP A 100 -14.55 1.24 7.59
CA ASP A 100 -13.37 1.71 8.32
C ASP A 100 -12.75 3.00 7.71
N ILE A 101 -13.29 3.50 6.59
CA ILE A 101 -12.79 4.68 5.84
C ILE A 101 -13.67 5.92 6.10
N GLU A 102 -14.55 5.90 7.11
CA GLU A 102 -15.38 7.05 7.43
C GLU A 102 -14.54 8.18 8.08
N ASN A 103 -14.66 9.39 7.51
CA ASN A 103 -14.13 10.65 8.04
C ASN A 103 -15.09 11.22 9.08
#